data_AF-A0AAE7NTU4-F1
#
_entry.id   AF-A0AAE7NTU4-F1
#
_cell.length_a   1.000
_cell.length_b   1.000
_cell.length_c   1.000
_cell.angle_alpha   90.00
_cell.angle_beta   90.00
_cell.angle_gamma   90.00
#
_symmetry.space_group_name_H-M   'P 1'
#
loop_
_entity.id
_entity.type
_entity.pdbx_description
1 polymer ?
#
loop_
_entity_poly.entity_id
_entity_poly.type
_entity_poly.pdbx_seq_one_letter_code
_entity_poly.pdbx_strand_id
1 'polypeptide(L)' 'MTDVTKEALDGAAARHLSAGFNFRAYTPDKIAYDLIRWDEEFRHANYTQLVVAVTLWQSSLSG' A
#
# COMPACT_ATOMS: atom_id res chain seq x y z
N MET A 1 -12.31 -0.68 -11.78
CA MET A 1 -11.92 -0.93 -10.38
C MET A 1 -10.48 -1.39 -10.44
N THR A 2 -9.53 -0.65 -9.87
CA THR A 2 -8.14 -1.11 -9.85
C THR A 2 -8.05 -2.31 -8.93
N ASP A 3 -7.72 -3.48 -9.46
CA ASP A 3 -7.46 -4.66 -8.66
C ASP A 3 -6.20 -4.41 -7.81
N VAL A 4 -6.35 -4.42 -6.49
CA VAL A 4 -5.23 -4.22 -5.56
C VAL A 4 -4.49 -5.53 -5.41
N THR A 5 -3.48 -5.75 -6.26
CA THR A 5 -2.66 -6.96 -6.25
C THR A 5 -1.43 -6.81 -5.35
N LYS A 6 -0.84 -7.95 -4.97
CA LYS A 6 0.44 -7.97 -4.25
C LYS A 6 1.55 -7.27 -5.04
N GLU A 7 1.61 -7.49 -6.36
CA GLU A 7 2.61 -6.89 -7.24
C GLU A 7 2.49 -5.36 -7.29
N ALA A 8 1.27 -4.84 -7.31
CA ALA A 8 1.03 -3.40 -7.24
C ALA A 8 1.52 -2.81 -5.90
N LEU A 9 1.25 -3.49 -4.78
CA LEU A 9 1.73 -3.07 -3.46
C LEU A 9 3.25 -3.18 -3.34
N ASP A 10 3.88 -4.22 -3.90
CA ASP A 10 5.33 -4.35 -3.95
C ASP A 10 5.97 -3.23 -4.80
N GLY A 11 5.36 -2.91 -5.94
CA GLY A 11 5.77 -1.80 -6.80
C GLY A 11 5.65 -0.45 -6.10
N ALA A 12 4.53 -0.19 -5.43
CA ALA A 12 4.34 1.01 -4.63
C ALA A 12 5.38 1.09 -3.50
N ALA A 13 5.58 -0.01 -2.76
CA ALA A 13 6.58 -0.05 -1.70
C ALA A 13 7.97 0.30 -2.21
N ALA A 14 8.39 -0.23 -3.36
CA ALA A 14 9.67 0.10 -3.98
C ALA A 14 9.77 1.59 -4.37
N ARG A 15 8.72 2.17 -4.97
CA ARG A 15 8.68 3.59 -5.36
C ARG A 15 8.84 4.50 -4.15
N HIS A 16 8.04 4.27 -3.11
CA HIS A 16 7.97 5.11 -1.92
C HIS A 16 9.13 4.86 -0.93
N LEU A 17 9.76 3.68 -0.95
CA LEU A 17 10.97 3.42 -0.15
C LEU A 17 12.08 4.41 -0.51
N SER A 18 12.22 4.75 -1.80
CA SER A 18 13.19 5.75 -2.27
C SER A 18 12.91 7.17 -1.73
N ALA A 19 11.66 7.45 -1.37
CA ALA A 19 11.21 8.70 -0.75
C ALA A 19 11.28 8.67 0.79
N GLY A 20 11.83 7.60 1.39
CA GLY A 20 11.99 7.46 2.83
C GLY A 20 10.77 6.89 3.57
N PHE A 21 9.79 6.32 2.85
CA PHE A 21 8.65 5.68 3.49
C PHE A 21 9.06 4.38 4.18
N ASN A 22 8.70 4.24 5.46
CA ASN A 22 8.87 3.01 6.21
C ASN A 22 7.55 2.27 6.37
N PHE A 23 7.22 1.47 5.35
CA PHE A 23 6.01 0.63 5.33
C PHE A 23 5.94 -0.38 6.49
N ARG A 24 7.07 -0.78 7.10
CA ARG A 24 7.03 -1.69 8.27
C ARG A 24 6.68 -0.99 9.57
N ALA A 25 6.94 0.31 9.66
CA ALA A 25 6.64 1.12 10.85
C ALA A 25 5.24 1.76 10.81
N TYR A 26 4.57 1.71 9.66
CA TYR A 26 3.25 2.34 9.46
C TYR A 26 2.12 1.34 9.64
N THR A 27 0.98 1.82 10.14
CA THR A 27 -0.25 1.03 10.18
C THR A 27 -0.81 0.85 8.76
N PRO A 28 -1.59 -0.22 8.49
CA PRO A 28 -2.25 -0.41 7.21
C PRO A 28 -3.07 0.80 6.76
N ASP A 29 -3.80 1.44 7.68
CA ASP A 29 -4.60 2.64 7.39
C ASP A 29 -3.75 3.82 6.91
N LYS A 30 -2.59 4.04 7.53
CA LYS A 30 -1.68 5.12 7.14
C LYS A 30 -1.12 4.87 5.75
N ILE A 31 -0.70 3.63 5.47
CA ILE A 31 -0.19 3.24 4.16
C ILE A 31 -1.27 3.42 3.09
N ALA A 32 -2.48 2.90 3.32
CA ALA A 32 -3.59 3.04 2.37
C ALA A 32 -3.94 4.52 2.11
N TYR A 33 -3.95 5.35 3.16
CA TYR A 33 -4.17 6.79 3.03
C TYR A 33 -3.09 7.45 2.17
N ASP A 34 -1.82 7.17 2.45
CA ASP A 34 -0.70 7.76 1.72
C ASP A 34 -0.66 7.27 0.26
N LEU A 35 -1.01 6.00 -0.01
CA LEU A 35 -1.11 5.46 -1.36
C LEU A 35 -2.21 6.17 -2.17
N ILE A 36 -3.42 6.34 -1.63
CA ILE A 36 -4.48 7.09 -2.32
C ILE A 36 -4.06 8.54 -2.58
N ARG A 37 -3.35 9.14 -1.64
CA ARG A 37 -2.97 10.55 -1.70
C ARG A 37 -1.84 10.83 -2.67
N TRP A 38 -0.86 9.94 -2.75
CA TRP A 38 0.42 10.20 -3.41
C TRP A 38 0.76 9.23 -4.55
N ASP A 39 0.08 8.10 -4.67
CA ASP A 39 0.31 7.13 -5.73
C ASP A 39 -0.87 7.12 -6.72
N GLU A 40 -0.61 7.54 -7.96
CA GLU A 40 -1.67 7.66 -8.98
C GLU A 40 -2.34 6.32 -9.29
N GLU A 41 -1.63 5.20 -9.12
CA GLU A 41 -2.15 3.85 -9.31
C GLU A 41 -3.29 3.54 -8.32
N PHE A 42 -3.25 4.15 -7.13
CA PHE A 42 -4.21 3.90 -6.04
C PHE A 42 -5.19 5.05 -5.82
N ARG A 43 -5.08 6.17 -6.54
CA ARG A 43 -5.94 7.37 -6.36
C ARG A 43 -7.44 7.06 -6.35
N HIS A 44 -7.87 6.06 -7.14
CA HIS A 44 -9.27 5.65 -7.26
C HIS A 44 -9.56 4.27 -6.64
N ALA A 45 -8.63 3.73 -5.87
CA ALA A 45 -8.84 2.48 -5.14
C ALA A 45 -9.91 2.67 -4.06
N ASN A 46 -10.71 1.62 -3.83
CA ASN A 46 -11.61 1.62 -2.69
C ASN A 46 -10.78 1.55 -1.40
N TYR A 47 -10.89 2.57 -0.54
CA TYR A 47 -10.09 2.68 0.68
C TYR A 47 -10.20 1.44 1.58
N THR A 48 -11.40 0.93 1.80
CA THR A 48 -11.62 -0.23 2.68
C THR A 48 -10.95 -1.48 2.12
N GLN A 49 -11.06 -1.71 0.80
CA GLN A 49 -10.39 -2.84 0.15
C GLN A 49 -8.87 -2.70 0.16
N LEU A 50 -8.36 -1.47 0.00
CA LEU A 50 -6.93 -1.19 0.04
C LEU A 50 -6.35 -1.44 1.44
N VAL A 51 -7.04 -1.03 2.51
CA VAL A 51 -6.61 -1.30 3.89
C VAL A 51 -6.50 -2.81 4.15
N VAL A 52 -7.49 -3.60 3.69
CA VAL A 52 -7.46 -5.06 3.81
C VAL A 52 -6.27 -5.64 3.04
N ALA A 53 -6.07 -5.22 1.80
CA ALA A 53 -4.96 -5.70 0.97
C ALA A 53 -3.58 -5.36 1.56
N VAL A 54 -3.40 -4.13 2.08
CA VAL A 54 -2.18 -3.72 2.77
C VAL A 54 -1.95 -4.54 4.04
N THR A 55 -3.00 -4.83 4.80
CA THR A 55 -2.90 -5.67 6.02
C THR A 55 -2.39 -7.07 5.69
N LEU A 56 -2.94 -7.69 4.65
CA LEU A 56 -2.50 -9.00 4.17
C LEU A 56 -1.07 -8.95 3.63
N TRP A 57 -0.74 -7.90 2.87
CA TRP A 57 0.59 -7.69 2.33
C TRP A 57 1.64 -7.55 3.43
N GLN A 58 1.43 -6.70 4.45
CA GLN A 58 2.34 -6.55 5.59
C GLN A 58 2.52 -7.85 6.38
N SER A 59 1.44 -8.62 6.56
CA SER A 59 1.50 -9.93 7.22
C SER A 59 2.41 -10.89 6.45
N SER A 60 2.43 -10.82 5.12
CA SER A 60 3.31 -11.62 4.27
C SER A 60 4.78 -11.19 4.28
N LEU A 61 5.11 -9.98 4.75
CA LEU A 61 6.50 -9.49 4.88
C LEU A 61 7.19 -9.98 6.17
N SER A 62 6.40 -10.54 7.09
CA SER A 62 6.85 -11.00 8.41
C SER A 62 7.07 -12.52 8.47
N GLY A 63 6.79 -13.22 7.35
CA GLY A 63 6.94 -14.67 7.19
C GLY A 63 8.18 -15.05 6.40
#